data_AF-A0A1G8V4B5-F1
#
_entry.id   AF-A0A1G8V4B5-F1
#
_cell.length_a   1.000
_cell.length_b   1.000
_cell.length_c   1.000
_cell.angle_alpha   90.00
_cell.angle_beta   90.00
_cell.angle_gamma   90.00
#
_symmetry.space_group_name_H-M   'P 1'
#
loop_
_entity.id
_entity.type
_entity.pdbx_description
1 polymer ?
#
loop_
_entity_poly.entity_id
_entity_poly.type
_entity_poly.pdbx_seq_one_letter_code
_entity_poly.pdbx_strand_id
1 'polypeptide(L)'
;MLNALTAQVRAAHLLVRPEEEWDALTDDLWRAYDSKDSDLVEQLSEPYLASWRVVTRNLLAEPLAAAGIRVARPAHPWAIATLERAGVVREPLLCSLDQDMSDPWEAAAAGGGLQLQHFNDIMAGYESCLKELLSTSAA
;
A
#
# COMPACT_ATOMS: atom_id res chain seq x y z
N MET A 1 20.30 -1.74 6.87
CA MET A 1 19.19 -0.77 7.07
C MET A 1 17.91 -1.24 6.39
N LEU A 2 17.92 -1.51 5.08
CA LEU A 2 16.75 -2.02 4.34
C LEU A 2 16.08 -3.21 5.03
N ASN A 3 16.81 -4.31 5.28
CA ASN A 3 16.24 -5.52 5.89
C ASN A 3 15.55 -5.25 7.25
N ALA A 4 16.12 -4.36 8.07
CA ALA A 4 15.56 -4.02 9.37
C ALA A 4 14.26 -3.21 9.22
N LEU A 5 14.23 -2.24 8.30
CA LEU A 5 13.02 -1.45 8.02
C LEU A 5 11.93 -2.31 7.39
N THR A 6 12.26 -3.18 6.42
CA THR A 6 11.29 -4.11 5.82
C THR A 6 10.71 -5.06 6.87
N ALA A 7 11.55 -5.62 7.75
CA ALA A 7 11.09 -6.46 8.85
C ALA A 7 10.18 -5.70 9.82
N GLN A 8 10.52 -4.44 10.12
CA GLN A 8 9.71 -3.59 10.99
C GLN A 8 8.35 -3.22 10.37
N VAL A 9 8.34 -2.91 9.07
CA VAL A 9 7.09 -2.69 8.31
C VAL A 9 6.20 -3.93 8.36
N ARG A 10 6.76 -5.10 8.07
CA ARG A 10 6.02 -6.37 8.13
C ARG A 10 5.48 -6.63 9.52
N ALA A 11 6.33 -6.49 10.55
CA ALA A 11 5.94 -6.71 11.94
C ALA A 11 4.82 -5.76 12.41
N ALA A 12 4.84 -4.49 11.99
CA ALA A 12 3.79 -3.54 12.35
C ALA A 12 2.42 -3.91 11.76
N HIS A 13 2.37 -4.39 10.52
CA HIS A 13 1.12 -4.87 9.92
C HIS A 13 0.64 -6.18 10.59
N LEU A 14 1.57 -7.09 10.88
CA LEU A 14 1.26 -8.36 11.57
C LEU A 14 0.85 -8.18 13.04
N LEU A 15 1.24 -7.08 13.68
CA LEU A 15 0.79 -6.72 15.03
C LEU A 15 -0.71 -6.39 15.06
N VAL A 16 -1.22 -5.79 13.98
CA VAL A 16 -2.62 -5.37 13.89
C VAL A 16 -3.50 -6.52 13.43
N ARG A 17 -3.00 -7.36 12.52
CA ARG A 17 -3.77 -8.41 11.86
C ARG A 17 -2.84 -9.46 11.25
N PRO A 18 -3.11 -10.77 11.39
CA PRO A 18 -2.30 -11.82 10.76
C PRO A 18 -2.42 -11.77 9.23
N GLU A 19 -1.48 -12.44 8.55
CA GLU A 19 -1.38 -12.45 7.08
C GLU A 19 -2.69 -12.91 6.42
N GLU A 20 -3.28 -14.00 6.91
CA GLU A 20 -4.50 -14.59 6.35
C GLU A 20 -5.70 -13.65 6.44
N GLU A 21 -5.75 -12.83 7.49
CA GLU A 21 -6.81 -11.85 7.65
C GLU A 21 -6.61 -10.62 6.76
N TRP A 22 -5.37 -10.25 6.42
CA TRP A 22 -5.10 -9.20 5.43
C TRP A 22 -5.50 -9.65 4.03
N ASP A 23 -5.19 -10.91 3.71
CA ASP A 23 -5.55 -11.54 2.45
C ASP A 23 -7.07 -11.70 2.32
N ALA A 24 -7.76 -12.08 3.40
CA ALA A 24 -9.22 -12.16 3.41
C ALA A 24 -9.90 -10.81 3.09
N LEU A 25 -9.38 -9.68 3.59
CA LEU A 25 -9.92 -8.35 3.25
C LEU A 25 -9.73 -8.03 1.77
N THR A 26 -8.60 -8.41 1.22
CA THR A 26 -8.27 -8.24 -0.20
C THR A 26 -9.22 -9.08 -1.06
N ASP A 27 -9.43 -10.34 -0.68
CA ASP A 27 -10.34 -11.25 -1.37
C ASP A 27 -11.79 -10.78 -1.30
N ASP A 28 -12.25 -10.29 -0.16
CA ASP A 28 -13.63 -9.80 0.00
C ASP A 28 -13.89 -8.59 -0.91
N LEU A 29 -12.95 -7.64 -0.97
CA LEU A 29 -13.06 -6.49 -1.87
C LEU A 29 -12.93 -6.92 -3.34
N TRP A 30 -12.04 -7.85 -3.65
CA TRP A 30 -11.89 -8.40 -5.00
C TRP A 30 -13.17 -9.10 -5.48
N ARG A 31 -13.80 -9.92 -4.63
CA ARG A 31 -15.09 -10.57 -4.95
C ARG A 31 -16.20 -9.57 -5.22
N ALA A 32 -16.23 -8.44 -4.49
CA ALA A 32 -17.18 -7.36 -4.75
C ALA A 32 -16.96 -6.71 -6.13
N TYR A 33 -15.71 -6.53 -6.55
CA TYR A 33 -15.38 -6.09 -7.89
C TYR A 33 -15.78 -7.11 -8.96
N ASP A 34 -15.47 -8.39 -8.75
CA ASP A 34 -15.79 -9.49 -9.69
C ASP A 34 -17.31 -9.67 -9.87
N SER A 35 -18.08 -9.53 -8.79
CA SER A 35 -19.55 -9.58 -8.82
C SER A 35 -20.19 -8.30 -9.37
N LYS A 36 -19.42 -7.23 -9.59
CA LYS A 36 -19.87 -5.89 -10.01
C LYS A 36 -20.90 -5.28 -9.04
N ASP A 37 -20.75 -5.56 -7.75
CA ASP A 37 -21.59 -5.00 -6.69
C ASP A 37 -21.03 -3.65 -6.24
N SER A 38 -21.50 -2.56 -6.88
CA SER A 38 -20.99 -1.21 -6.63
C SER A 38 -21.18 -0.75 -5.19
N ASP A 39 -22.31 -1.12 -4.58
CA ASP A 39 -22.65 -0.71 -3.22
C ASP A 39 -21.71 -1.41 -2.22
N LEU A 40 -21.45 -2.70 -2.45
CA LEU A 40 -20.50 -3.46 -1.65
C LEU A 40 -19.05 -2.97 -1.85
N VAL A 41 -18.66 -2.61 -3.08
CA VAL A 41 -17.36 -1.98 -3.35
C VAL A 41 -17.20 -0.67 -2.59
N GLU A 42 -18.20 0.22 -2.61
CA GLU A 42 -18.18 1.47 -1.85
C GLU A 42 -18.06 1.19 -0.35
N GLN A 43 -18.84 0.22 0.16
CA GLN A 43 -18.82 -0.17 1.57
C GLN A 43 -17.47 -0.75 2.04
N LEU A 44 -16.78 -1.52 1.19
CA LEU A 44 -15.56 -2.23 1.56
C LEU A 44 -14.27 -1.43 1.28
N SER A 45 -14.27 -0.58 0.25
CA SER A 45 -13.06 0.12 -0.22
C SER A 45 -12.49 1.09 0.82
N GLU A 46 -13.30 1.95 1.43
CA GLU A 46 -12.82 2.91 2.43
C GLU A 46 -12.26 2.23 3.69
N PRO A 47 -12.94 1.25 4.32
CA PRO A 47 -12.38 0.51 5.45
C PRO A 47 -11.11 -0.24 5.09
N TYR A 48 -11.06 -0.86 3.90
CA TYR A 48 -9.87 -1.54 3.40
C TYR A 48 -8.68 -0.59 3.33
N LEU A 49 -8.81 0.53 2.62
CA LEU A 49 -7.75 1.53 2.50
C LEU A 49 -7.34 2.11 3.87
N ALA A 50 -8.33 2.41 4.72
CA ALA A 50 -8.09 2.97 6.04
C ALA A 50 -7.26 2.03 6.93
N SER A 51 -7.55 0.72 6.89
CA SER A 51 -6.87 -0.27 7.72
C SER A 51 -5.35 -0.30 7.46
N TRP A 52 -4.92 -0.31 6.20
CA TRP A 52 -3.51 -0.23 5.80
C TRP A 52 -2.86 1.12 6.15
N ARG A 53 -3.55 2.23 5.83
CA ARG A 53 -3.06 3.59 6.06
C ARG A 53 -2.80 3.88 7.54
N VAL A 54 -3.68 3.39 8.41
CA VAL A 54 -3.58 3.59 9.87
C VAL A 54 -2.34 2.94 10.44
N VAL A 55 -1.99 1.71 10.01
CA VAL A 55 -0.73 1.04 10.43
C VAL A 55 0.46 1.92 10.12
N THR A 56 0.53 2.42 8.88
CA THR A 56 1.66 3.21 8.42
C THR A 56 1.78 4.54 9.15
N ARG A 57 0.66 5.24 9.30
CA ARG A 57 0.61 6.53 10.00
C ARG A 57 0.90 6.39 11.50
N ASN A 58 0.36 5.38 12.16
CA ASN A 58 0.38 5.31 13.63
C ASN A 58 1.55 4.46 14.17
N LEU A 59 2.02 3.46 13.44
CA LEU A 59 3.05 2.52 13.91
C LEU A 59 4.38 2.68 13.18
N LEU A 60 4.37 3.20 11.94
CA LEU A 60 5.58 3.26 11.11
C LEU A 60 6.11 4.68 10.88
N ALA A 61 5.33 5.73 11.15
CA ALA A 61 5.78 7.11 10.94
C ALA A 61 7.06 7.45 11.71
N GLU A 62 7.12 7.15 13.02
CA GLU A 62 8.32 7.40 13.83
C GLU A 62 9.52 6.51 13.42
N PRO A 63 9.37 5.17 13.26
CA PRO A 63 10.46 4.34 12.75
C PRO A 63 11.03 4.77 11.40
N LEU A 64 10.16 5.15 10.46
CA LEU A 64 10.58 5.62 9.14
C LEU A 64 11.27 6.99 9.23
N ALA A 65 10.76 7.89 10.08
CA ALA A 65 11.39 9.18 10.34
C ALA A 65 12.80 9.03 10.95
N ALA A 66 13.02 8.04 11.82
CA ALA A 66 14.35 7.73 12.36
C ALA A 66 15.35 7.28 11.28
N ALA A 67 14.87 6.76 10.14
CA ALA A 67 15.67 6.46 8.96
C ALA A 67 15.77 7.65 7.96
N GLY A 68 15.24 8.81 8.32
CA GLY A 68 15.17 10.00 7.48
C GLY A 68 14.11 9.91 6.37
N ILE A 69 13.12 9.03 6.51
CA ILE A 69 11.99 8.91 5.56
C ILE A 69 10.79 9.65 6.14
N ARG A 70 10.31 10.66 5.42
CA ARG A 70 9.08 11.37 5.74
C ARG A 70 7.88 10.56 5.26
N VAL A 71 6.86 10.43 6.10
CA VAL A 71 5.57 9.81 5.77
C VAL A 71 4.52 10.91 5.63
N ALA A 72 3.78 10.92 4.52
CA ALA A 72 2.70 11.86 4.25
C ALA A 72 1.46 11.15 3.70
N ARG A 73 0.35 11.91 3.56
CA ARG A 73 -0.88 11.42 2.96
C ARG A 73 -0.60 10.97 1.51
N PRO A 74 -1.09 9.78 1.10
CA PRO A 74 -0.90 9.27 -0.25
C PRO A 74 -1.50 10.20 -1.32
N ALA A 75 -0.81 10.31 -2.45
CA ALA A 75 -1.30 10.97 -3.66
C ALA A 75 -2.14 10.00 -4.50
N HIS A 76 -1.72 8.75 -4.67
CA HIS A 76 -2.49 7.74 -5.38
C HIS A 76 -3.67 7.21 -4.53
N PRO A 77 -4.88 7.02 -5.10
CA PRO A 77 -6.05 6.54 -4.36
C PRO A 77 -5.88 5.19 -3.66
N TRP A 78 -5.04 4.32 -4.24
CA TRP A 78 -4.70 2.98 -3.71
C TRP A 78 -3.35 2.92 -3.00
N ALA A 79 -2.66 4.06 -2.83
CA ALA A 79 -1.43 4.11 -2.05
C ALA A 79 -1.72 4.07 -0.54
N ILE A 80 -0.83 3.42 0.18
CA ILE A 80 -0.84 3.32 1.64
C ILE A 80 -0.29 4.60 2.27
N ALA A 81 0.78 5.16 1.70
CA ALA A 81 1.36 6.43 2.12
C ALA A 81 2.25 7.01 1.02
N THR A 82 2.54 8.31 1.12
CA THR A 82 3.67 8.89 0.40
C THR A 82 4.91 8.82 1.28
N LEU A 83 5.95 8.14 0.81
CA LEU A 83 7.25 8.02 1.46
C LEU A 83 8.27 8.88 0.72
N GLU A 84 8.97 9.76 1.44
CA GLU A 84 9.92 10.68 0.83
C GLU A 84 11.25 10.70 1.58
N ARG A 85 12.35 10.68 0.83
CA ARG A 85 13.71 10.87 1.35
C ARG A 85 14.58 11.52 0.29
N ALA A 86 15.27 12.60 0.65
CA ALA A 86 16.20 13.32 -0.23
C ALA A 86 15.61 13.67 -1.62
N GLY A 87 14.34 14.11 -1.66
CA GLY A 87 13.65 14.48 -2.91
C GLY A 87 13.13 13.31 -3.75
N VAL A 88 13.42 12.06 -3.36
CA VAL A 88 12.81 10.88 -3.97
C VAL A 88 11.49 10.58 -3.27
N VAL A 89 10.42 10.42 -4.06
CA VAL A 89 9.07 10.12 -3.58
C VAL A 89 8.63 8.75 -4.10
N ARG A 90 8.11 7.92 -3.20
CA ARG A 90 7.58 6.59 -3.51
C ARG A 90 6.30 6.29 -2.75
N GLU A 91 5.46 5.48 -3.35
CA GLU A 91 4.18 5.08 -2.76
C GLU A 91 4.01 3.56 -2.84
N PRO A 92 4.00 2.84 -1.72
CA PRO A 92 3.58 1.44 -1.70
C PRO A 92 2.09 1.37 -2.01
N LEU A 93 1.74 0.57 -3.01
CA LEU A 93 0.38 0.42 -3.53
C LEU A 93 -0.27 -0.86 -3.01
N LEU A 94 -1.61 -0.83 -2.92
CA LEU A 94 -2.45 -1.99 -2.62
C LEU A 94 -2.93 -2.73 -3.89
N CYS A 95 -2.52 -2.24 -5.04
CA CYS A 95 -2.89 -2.79 -6.34
C CYS A 95 -1.68 -2.80 -7.28
N SER A 96 -1.67 -3.71 -8.25
CA SER A 96 -0.81 -3.56 -9.42
C SER A 96 -1.40 -2.48 -10.34
N LEU A 97 -0.52 -1.66 -10.94
CA LEU A 97 -0.90 -0.78 -12.03
C LEU A 97 -0.60 -1.54 -13.32
N ASP A 98 -1.64 -1.98 -14.02
CA ASP A 98 -1.46 -2.48 -15.37
C ASP A 98 -1.06 -1.30 -16.27
N GLN A 99 0.06 -1.42 -16.98
CA GLN A 99 0.74 -0.29 -17.64
C GLN A 99 -0.06 0.30 -18.83
N ASP A 100 -1.16 -0.34 -19.23
CA ASP A 100 -1.94 0.04 -20.42
C ASP A 100 -3.21 0.86 -20.12
N MET A 101 -3.49 1.20 -18.85
CA MET A 101 -4.70 1.96 -18.50
C MET A 101 -4.40 3.45 -18.29
N SER A 102 -5.06 4.29 -19.09
CA SER A 102 -4.78 5.74 -19.19
C SER A 102 -5.29 6.58 -18.02
N ASP A 103 -6.14 6.03 -17.16
CA ASP A 103 -6.65 6.70 -15.95
C ASP A 103 -6.83 5.67 -14.80
N PRO A 104 -6.14 5.84 -13.66
CA PRO A 104 -6.27 4.95 -12.50
C PRO A 104 -7.68 4.86 -11.92
N TRP A 105 -8.51 5.89 -12.12
CA TRP A 105 -9.91 5.89 -11.68
C TRP A 105 -10.79 5.08 -12.63
N GLU A 106 -10.58 5.21 -13.94
CA GLU A 106 -11.30 4.39 -14.93
C GLU A 106 -10.86 2.93 -14.88
N ALA A 107 -9.59 2.64 -14.57
CA ALA A 107 -9.10 1.27 -14.38
C ALA A 107 -9.76 0.54 -13.20
N ALA A 108 -10.03 1.28 -12.10
CA ALA A 108 -10.75 0.78 -10.94
C ALA A 108 -12.26 0.65 -11.19
N ALA A 109 -12.86 1.59 -11.94
CA ALA A 109 -14.29 1.61 -12.23
C ALA A 109 -14.73 0.66 -13.36
N ALA A 110 -13.84 0.32 -14.31
CA ALA A 110 -14.18 -0.48 -15.49
C ALA A 110 -14.27 -2.01 -15.25
N GLY A 111 -14.22 -2.47 -14.01
CA GLY A 111 -14.54 -3.86 -13.65
C GLY A 111 -13.52 -4.91 -14.14
N GLY A 112 -12.24 -4.55 -14.25
CA GLY A 112 -11.19 -5.50 -14.62
C GLY A 112 -9.73 -5.03 -14.53
N GLY A 113 -9.44 -3.76 -14.24
CA GLY A 113 -8.07 -3.21 -14.29
C GLY A 113 -7.34 -3.10 -12.95
N LEU A 114 -8.05 -3.15 -11.81
CA LEU A 114 -7.43 -3.05 -10.50
C LEU A 114 -7.14 -4.44 -9.93
N GLN A 115 -5.91 -4.93 -10.09
CA GLN A 115 -5.52 -6.18 -9.45
C GLN A 115 -5.04 -5.86 -8.02
N LEU A 116 -5.94 -6.05 -7.06
CA LEU A 116 -5.58 -5.94 -5.65
C LEU A 116 -4.50 -6.97 -5.30
N GLN A 117 -3.57 -6.55 -4.45
CA GLN A 117 -2.43 -7.35 -4.05
C GLN A 117 -2.65 -7.98 -2.68
N HIS A 118 -2.17 -9.21 -2.53
CA HIS A 118 -2.12 -9.88 -1.23
C HIS A 118 -0.95 -9.37 -0.38
N PHE A 119 -0.97 -9.74 0.90
CA PHE A 119 -0.06 -9.22 1.91
C PHE A 119 1.42 -9.28 1.50
N ASN A 120 1.86 -10.44 0.98
CA ASN A 120 3.27 -10.62 0.59
C ASN A 120 3.69 -9.71 -0.57
N ASP A 121 2.81 -9.49 -1.54
CA ASP A 121 3.08 -8.62 -2.68
C ASP A 121 3.11 -7.15 -2.25
N ILE A 122 2.21 -6.76 -1.35
CA ILE A 122 2.21 -5.42 -0.73
C ILE A 122 3.52 -5.20 0.05
N MET A 123 3.99 -6.21 0.80
CA MET A 123 5.27 -6.14 1.51
C MET A 123 6.46 -6.04 0.54
N ALA A 124 6.42 -6.72 -0.60
CA ALA A 124 7.43 -6.59 -1.65
C ALA A 124 7.42 -5.21 -2.32
N GLY A 125 6.23 -4.62 -2.52
CA GLY A 125 6.06 -3.24 -2.96
C GLY A 125 6.66 -2.22 -1.98
N TYR A 126 6.42 -2.44 -0.68
CA TYR A 126 7.06 -1.70 0.40
C TYR A 126 8.59 -1.79 0.35
N GLU A 127 9.13 -3.01 0.26
CA GLU A 127 10.57 -3.23 0.17
C GLU A 127 11.18 -2.52 -1.04
N SER A 128 10.51 -2.57 -2.19
CA SER A 128 10.94 -1.89 -3.41
C SER A 128 10.99 -0.37 -3.22
N CYS A 129 9.93 0.22 -2.64
CA CYS A 129 9.91 1.65 -2.29
C CYS A 129 11.06 2.03 -1.35
N LEU A 130 11.25 1.26 -0.27
CA LEU A 130 12.32 1.50 0.69
C LEU A 130 13.70 1.35 0.05
N LYS A 131 13.91 0.33 -0.79
CA LYS A 131 15.18 0.11 -1.49
C LYS A 131 15.54 1.32 -2.34
N GLU A 132 14.60 1.88 -3.08
CA GLU A 132 14.84 3.06 -3.92
C GLU A 132 15.12 4.32 -3.10
N LEU A 133 14.35 4.57 -2.04
CA LEU A 133 14.57 5.68 -1.11
C LEU A 133 15.92 5.61 -0.37
N LEU A 134 16.39 4.38 -0.11
CA LEU A 134 17.65 4.14 0.61
C LEU A 134 18.87 4.10 -0.31
N SER A 135 18.69 3.73 -1.58
CA SER A 135 19.76 3.68 -2.59
C SER A 135 20.22 5.08 -3.01
N THR A 136 19.36 6.09 -2.84
CA THR A 136 19.73 7.48 -3.07
C THR A 136 20.46 8.02 -1.84
N SER A 137 21.78 7.84 -1.81
CA SER A 137 22.66 8.54 -0.89
C SER A 137 22.84 9.96 -1.43
N ALA A 138 22.46 10.97 -0.65
CA ALA A 138 22.74 12.36 -0.97
C ALA A 138 24.25 12.53 -1.20
N ALA A 139 24.61 12.92 -2.43
CA ALA A 139 25.93 13.46 -2.76
C ALA A 139 26.09 14.85 -2.15
#